data_AF-A0A535PK58-F1
#
_entry.id   AF-A0A535PK58-F1
#
_cell.length_a   1.000
_cell.length_b   1.000
_cell.length_c   1.000
_cell.angle_alpha   90.00
_cell.angle_beta   90.00
_cell.angle_gamma   90.00
#
_symmetry.space_group_name_H-M   'P 1'
#
loop_
_entity.id
_entity.type
_entity.pdbx_description
1 polymer ?
#
loop_
_entity_poly.entity_id
_entity_poly.type
_entity_poly.pdbx_seq_one_letter_code
_entity_poly.pdbx_strand_id
1 'polypeptide(L)'
;MRGGHASMAATAGGRALFTRQSSGLVREVSVLNALFFNTCAFIGVGVGWYPTFYSLAFVPIGVTAGFTTYGIAAILIGLACILLALIFASLTTVMPRSGGDYVFTSRIVPTVGPFLGWLESWTLAFASIAIIAFEVPVFVRNLQITGRIIGFGTGSSFFTGANSWFTDETGLITGVPGFIAAVLVLALIALVAFQPTRRFHRIVTTLAALGLVGMVLMFVVGMIAITPENFAANLPTYANGLTVDQLVKAGQDNAVLGPVSLNPSTFSFVAGIVLLNYIGFQYSAYISGEIRGNVRRGILYALIGALIVAVFMNSVYTDFLSARLGVDGQIGWGVLYWLGSPDLPLGQPNSLPLTATIAAPGLWPIWTLVSLSVTLFPFLLCPVYVNFLSRVQLAWSLDRQVPEWFGAVSERLRAPANAILAAIVAAGVFALLQNFPILRAIGLGFLAPADGKLNLVATLWFSILAAGLTWIMPGVNALLVRFTRPDLARDAPFGPSLPILGVLWLIVTVVLYWYAGLNPIINFVGRAETESQLDYLNRTGVTFTLLIFAAGIVIYVLQLVRNRARGIDTALMYRQLPPD
;
A
#
# COMPACT_ATOMS: atom_id res chain seq x y z
N MET A 1 6.74 -59.48 -4.78
CA MET A 1 7.51 -58.45 -4.05
C MET A 1 8.04 -57.36 -4.99
N ARG A 2 7.18 -56.59 -5.65
CA ARG A 2 7.55 -55.40 -6.43
C ARG A 2 6.48 -54.34 -6.20
N GLY A 3 6.70 -53.47 -5.21
CA GLY A 3 5.74 -52.44 -4.81
C GLY A 3 6.25 -51.41 -3.81
N GLY A 4 7.41 -51.65 -3.16
CA GLY A 4 7.95 -50.76 -2.13
C GLY A 4 8.87 -49.64 -2.63
N HIS A 5 9.47 -49.73 -3.82
CA HIS A 5 10.56 -48.82 -4.21
C HIS A 5 10.13 -47.49 -4.85
N ALA A 6 8.90 -47.37 -5.36
CA ALA A 6 8.44 -46.12 -5.98
C ALA A 6 8.06 -45.03 -4.95
N SER A 7 7.60 -45.43 -3.75
CA SER A 7 7.16 -44.50 -2.69
C SER A 7 8.34 -43.84 -1.95
N MET A 8 9.47 -44.55 -1.79
CA MET A 8 10.66 -44.01 -1.13
C MET A 8 11.49 -43.04 -2.02
N ALA A 9 11.44 -43.19 -3.35
CA ALA A 9 12.17 -42.30 -4.26
C ALA A 9 11.53 -40.90 -4.36
N ALA A 10 10.20 -40.80 -4.32
CA ALA A 10 9.48 -39.53 -4.31
C ALA A 10 9.69 -38.73 -3.01
N THR A 11 9.85 -39.42 -1.88
CA THR A 11 10.12 -38.79 -0.56
C THR A 11 11.59 -38.39 -0.38
N ALA A 12 12.53 -39.10 -1.00
CA ALA A 12 13.95 -38.72 -0.98
C ALA A 12 14.26 -37.49 -1.85
N GLY A 13 13.61 -37.34 -3.01
CA GLY A 13 13.79 -36.18 -3.90
C GLY A 13 13.31 -34.86 -3.28
N GLY A 14 12.13 -34.86 -2.66
CA GLY A 14 11.57 -33.65 -2.03
C GLY A 14 12.41 -33.11 -0.88
N ARG A 15 13.08 -33.98 -0.11
CA ARG A 15 13.89 -33.62 1.07
C ARG A 15 15.20 -32.91 0.71
N ALA A 16 15.72 -33.17 -0.50
CA ALA A 16 16.88 -32.48 -1.05
C ALA A 16 16.51 -31.13 -1.70
N LEU A 17 15.29 -31.02 -2.22
CA LEU A 17 14.84 -29.92 -3.07
C LEU A 17 14.26 -28.71 -2.31
N PHE A 18 13.39 -28.91 -1.33
CA PHE A 18 12.81 -27.83 -0.51
C PHE A 18 13.31 -27.91 0.94
N THR A 19 13.33 -26.80 1.66
CA THR A 19 13.75 -26.80 3.09
C THR A 19 12.78 -27.57 3.99
N ARG A 20 11.51 -27.69 3.61
CA ARG A 20 10.46 -28.44 4.36
C ARG A 20 9.49 -29.15 3.41
N GLN A 21 8.79 -30.17 3.91
CA GLN A 21 7.81 -30.98 3.17
C GLN A 21 6.37 -30.46 3.26
N SER A 22 6.08 -29.57 4.22
CA SER A 22 4.81 -28.87 4.35
C SER A 22 5.07 -27.44 4.84
N SER A 23 4.23 -26.49 4.43
CA SER A 23 4.30 -25.09 4.88
C SER A 23 3.98 -24.96 6.37
N GLY A 24 3.22 -25.92 6.93
CA GLY A 24 2.74 -25.89 8.31
C GLY A 24 1.59 -24.90 8.55
N LEU A 25 1.09 -24.25 7.50
CA LEU A 25 -0.07 -23.36 7.56
C LEU A 25 -1.36 -24.16 7.56
N VAL A 26 -2.34 -23.71 8.35
CA VAL A 26 -3.65 -24.37 8.45
C VAL A 26 -4.66 -23.59 7.64
N ARG A 27 -5.47 -24.30 6.84
CA ARG A 27 -6.62 -23.72 6.15
C ARG A 27 -7.66 -23.28 7.17
N GLU A 28 -7.69 -22.01 7.54
CA GLU A 28 -8.59 -21.42 8.55
C GLU A 28 -9.36 -20.19 8.07
N VAL A 29 -8.99 -19.62 6.91
CA VAL A 29 -9.50 -18.32 6.48
C VAL A 29 -10.78 -18.48 5.67
N SER A 30 -11.82 -17.76 6.06
CA SER A 30 -13.09 -17.66 5.31
C SER A 30 -12.95 -16.68 4.13
N VAL A 31 -13.73 -16.89 3.07
CA VAL A 31 -13.81 -15.98 1.91
C VAL A 31 -14.19 -14.55 2.32
N LEU A 32 -15.13 -14.41 3.26
CA LEU A 32 -15.53 -13.10 3.77
C LEU A 32 -14.38 -12.45 4.53
N ASN A 33 -13.65 -13.21 5.34
CA ASN A 33 -12.46 -12.70 6.04
C ASN A 33 -11.35 -12.29 5.05
N ALA A 34 -11.22 -13.00 3.92
CA ALA A 34 -10.27 -12.65 2.86
C ALA A 34 -10.68 -11.36 2.13
N LEU A 35 -11.98 -11.13 1.91
CA LEU A 35 -12.48 -9.85 1.38
C LEU A 35 -12.15 -8.71 2.34
N PHE A 36 -12.51 -8.82 3.63
CA PHE A 36 -12.20 -7.78 4.62
C PHE A 36 -10.69 -7.57 4.78
N PHE A 37 -9.89 -8.62 4.66
CA PHE A 37 -8.44 -8.54 4.67
C PHE A 37 -7.90 -7.69 3.51
N ASN A 38 -8.38 -7.93 2.28
CA ASN A 38 -8.06 -7.10 1.12
C ASN A 38 -8.53 -5.66 1.31
N THR A 39 -9.75 -5.48 1.81
CA THR A 39 -10.33 -4.18 2.11
C THR A 39 -9.47 -3.38 3.09
N CYS A 40 -8.96 -4.00 4.15
CA CYS A 40 -8.04 -3.33 5.08
C CYS A 40 -6.70 -2.98 4.43
N ALA A 41 -6.25 -3.76 3.44
CA ALA A 41 -4.95 -3.57 2.81
C ALA A 41 -4.87 -2.33 1.91
N PHE A 42 -6.00 -1.86 1.36
CA PHE A 42 -6.03 -0.70 0.46
C PHE A 42 -6.79 0.50 1.03
N ILE A 43 -7.72 0.31 1.98
CA ILE A 43 -8.54 1.41 2.50
C ILE A 43 -7.70 2.44 3.29
N GLY A 44 -6.64 1.98 3.99
CA GLY A 44 -5.57 2.77 4.64
C GLY A 44 -5.83 4.25 4.90
N VAL A 45 -4.93 5.12 4.41
CA VAL A 45 -5.01 6.59 4.48
C VAL A 45 -6.20 7.18 3.74
N GLY A 46 -6.75 6.42 2.80
CA GLY A 46 -7.71 6.89 1.83
C GLY A 46 -8.93 7.58 2.44
N VAL A 47 -9.70 6.89 3.28
CA VAL A 47 -11.05 7.35 3.71
C VAL A 47 -11.07 8.74 4.35
N GLY A 48 -9.97 9.14 4.99
CA GLY A 48 -9.84 10.47 5.60
C GLY A 48 -9.17 11.49 4.70
N TRP A 49 -8.14 11.10 3.96
CA TRP A 49 -7.18 12.01 3.31
C TRP A 49 -7.24 11.97 1.78
N TYR A 50 -8.21 11.28 1.17
CA TYR A 50 -8.40 11.34 -0.28
C TYR A 50 -8.44 12.78 -0.85
N PRO A 51 -9.05 13.79 -0.18
CA PRO A 51 -8.97 15.18 -0.67
C PRO A 51 -7.56 15.77 -0.61
N THR A 52 -6.70 15.30 0.29
CA THR A 52 -5.28 15.66 0.34
C THR A 52 -4.53 15.04 -0.83
N PHE A 53 -4.88 13.81 -1.23
CA PHE A 53 -4.24 13.11 -2.34
C PHE A 53 -4.53 13.71 -3.71
N TYR A 54 -5.61 14.47 -3.86
CA TYR A 54 -5.86 15.25 -5.08
C TYR A 54 -4.61 16.07 -5.44
N SER A 55 -4.15 16.91 -4.52
CA SER A 55 -3.04 17.84 -4.74
C SER A 55 -1.65 17.21 -4.69
N LEU A 56 -1.51 15.93 -4.31
CA LEU A 56 -0.21 15.25 -4.20
C LEU A 56 0.57 15.27 -5.54
N ALA A 57 -0.17 15.26 -6.66
CA ALA A 57 0.45 15.29 -7.97
C ALA A 57 1.01 16.64 -8.40
N PHE A 58 0.65 17.74 -7.73
CA PHE A 58 0.93 19.11 -8.18
C PHE A 58 0.56 19.31 -9.67
N VAL A 59 -0.54 18.68 -10.08
CA VAL A 59 -1.08 18.69 -11.45
C VAL A 59 -2.46 19.33 -11.41
N PRO A 60 -2.90 20.02 -12.49
CA PRO A 60 -4.25 20.56 -12.58
C PRO A 60 -5.33 19.47 -12.39
N ILE A 61 -6.24 19.71 -11.45
CA ILE A 61 -7.39 18.84 -11.17
C ILE A 61 -8.64 19.61 -11.52
N GLY A 62 -9.31 19.17 -12.58
CA GLY A 62 -10.64 19.64 -12.91
C GLY A 62 -11.74 18.75 -12.36
N VAL A 63 -12.94 19.29 -12.41
CA VAL A 63 -14.20 18.59 -12.15
C VAL A 63 -15.01 18.54 -13.44
N THR A 64 -15.44 17.35 -13.86
CA THR A 64 -16.35 17.14 -15.00
C THR A 64 -17.42 16.13 -14.60
N ALA A 65 -18.68 16.44 -14.89
CA ALA A 65 -19.83 15.57 -14.60
C ALA A 65 -19.92 15.13 -13.12
N GLY A 66 -19.49 15.99 -12.18
CA GLY A 66 -19.51 15.70 -10.74
C GLY A 66 -18.35 14.83 -10.24
N PHE A 67 -17.43 14.43 -11.11
CA PHE A 67 -16.22 13.69 -10.75
C PHE A 67 -14.97 14.54 -10.96
N THR A 68 -14.02 14.41 -10.05
CA THR A 68 -12.69 15.04 -10.19
C THR A 68 -11.85 14.26 -11.19
N THR A 69 -10.77 14.86 -11.69
CA THR A 69 -9.76 14.15 -12.52
C THR A 69 -9.24 12.91 -11.78
N TYR A 70 -9.08 13.00 -10.45
CA TYR A 70 -8.73 11.88 -9.58
C TYR A 70 -9.83 10.80 -9.54
N GLY A 71 -11.10 11.18 -9.38
CA GLY A 71 -12.21 10.23 -9.38
C GLY A 71 -12.41 9.52 -10.72
N ILE A 72 -12.23 10.23 -11.84
CA ILE A 72 -12.23 9.63 -13.18
C ILE A 72 -11.06 8.64 -13.32
N ALA A 73 -9.87 9.01 -12.86
CA ALA A 73 -8.72 8.10 -12.82
C ALA A 73 -8.99 6.86 -11.95
N ALA A 74 -9.62 7.03 -10.78
CA ALA A 74 -10.03 5.95 -9.88
C ALA A 74 -10.96 4.94 -10.57
N ILE A 75 -11.93 5.41 -11.36
CA ILE A 75 -12.85 4.55 -12.11
C ILE A 75 -12.12 3.85 -13.25
N LEU A 76 -11.36 4.56 -14.07
CA LEU A 76 -10.68 3.99 -15.25
C LEU A 76 -9.60 2.97 -14.84
N ILE A 77 -8.81 3.28 -13.83
CA ILE A 77 -7.82 2.33 -13.28
C ILE A 77 -8.51 1.19 -12.57
N GLY A 78 -9.61 1.44 -11.87
CA GLY A 78 -10.44 0.40 -11.27
C GLY A 78 -10.92 -0.62 -12.31
N LEU A 79 -11.43 -0.14 -13.46
CA LEU A 79 -11.81 -1.00 -14.57
C LEU A 79 -10.63 -1.79 -15.15
N ALA A 80 -9.45 -1.17 -15.28
CA ALA A 80 -8.26 -1.88 -15.71
C ALA A 80 -7.83 -2.95 -14.68
N CYS A 81 -7.94 -2.68 -13.38
CA CYS A 81 -7.62 -3.63 -12.31
C CYS A 81 -8.57 -4.84 -12.29
N ILE A 82 -9.73 -4.79 -12.94
CA ILE A 82 -10.57 -6.00 -13.14
C ILE A 82 -9.78 -7.03 -13.97
N LEU A 83 -9.04 -6.60 -14.98
CA LEU A 83 -8.20 -7.50 -15.79
C LEU A 83 -7.18 -8.21 -14.89
N LEU A 84 -6.54 -7.45 -14.00
CA LEU A 84 -5.59 -7.99 -13.04
C LEU A 84 -6.27 -8.94 -12.05
N ALA A 85 -7.43 -8.58 -11.50
CA ALA A 85 -8.21 -9.43 -10.60
C ALA A 85 -8.57 -10.77 -11.25
N LEU A 86 -8.92 -10.76 -12.54
CA LEU A 86 -9.19 -11.99 -13.30
C LEU A 86 -7.93 -12.84 -13.46
N ILE A 87 -6.79 -12.23 -13.83
CA ILE A 87 -5.50 -12.93 -13.92
C ILE A 87 -5.13 -13.58 -12.57
N PHE A 88 -5.22 -12.83 -11.48
CA PHE A 88 -4.93 -13.33 -10.13
C PHE A 88 -5.88 -14.45 -9.72
N ALA A 89 -7.19 -14.30 -9.94
CA ALA A 89 -8.15 -15.34 -9.65
C ALA A 89 -7.82 -16.64 -10.42
N SER A 90 -7.37 -16.51 -11.66
CA SER A 90 -6.95 -17.63 -12.50
C SER A 90 -5.70 -18.32 -12.01
N LEU A 91 -4.61 -17.57 -11.84
CA LEU A 91 -3.31 -18.13 -11.42
C LEU A 91 -3.38 -18.72 -10.02
N THR A 92 -4.11 -18.06 -9.10
CA THR A 92 -4.23 -18.54 -7.73
C THR A 92 -5.09 -19.79 -7.60
N THR A 93 -6.07 -19.99 -8.50
CA THR A 93 -6.89 -21.21 -8.51
C THR A 93 -6.05 -22.44 -8.87
N VAL A 94 -5.13 -22.29 -9.81
CA VAL A 94 -4.29 -23.41 -10.30
C VAL A 94 -3.00 -23.57 -9.50
N MET A 95 -2.58 -22.53 -8.78
CA MET A 95 -1.44 -22.53 -7.88
C MET A 95 -1.83 -21.95 -6.50
N PRO A 96 -2.66 -22.65 -5.70
CA PRO A 96 -3.09 -22.18 -4.37
C PRO A 96 -1.98 -22.39 -3.34
N ARG A 97 -0.92 -21.57 -3.44
CA ARG A 97 0.29 -21.64 -2.62
C ARG A 97 0.56 -20.28 -1.97
N SER A 98 1.14 -20.31 -0.77
CA SER A 98 1.58 -19.10 -0.10
C SER A 98 2.73 -18.45 -0.86
N GLY A 99 2.70 -17.11 -0.98
CA GLY A 99 3.74 -16.33 -1.67
C GLY A 99 3.29 -15.64 -2.96
N GLY A 100 2.08 -15.89 -3.46
CA GLY A 100 1.44 -15.12 -4.53
C GLY A 100 2.34 -14.96 -5.78
N ASP A 101 2.65 -13.71 -6.12
CA ASP A 101 3.39 -13.36 -7.35
C ASP A 101 4.76 -14.01 -7.45
N TYR A 102 5.46 -14.17 -6.32
CA TYR A 102 6.74 -14.88 -6.28
C TYR A 102 6.63 -16.29 -6.87
N VAL A 103 5.57 -17.02 -6.49
CA VAL A 103 5.34 -18.40 -6.95
C VAL A 103 4.90 -18.39 -8.41
N PHE A 104 4.04 -17.46 -8.83
CA PHE A 104 3.60 -17.38 -10.21
C PHE A 104 4.76 -17.09 -11.16
N THR A 105 5.50 -16.02 -10.90
CA THR A 105 6.61 -15.58 -11.75
C THR A 105 7.76 -16.59 -11.78
N SER A 106 8.14 -17.13 -10.62
CA SER A 106 9.25 -18.09 -10.56
C SER A 106 8.97 -19.42 -11.25
N ARG A 107 7.70 -19.82 -11.38
CA ARG A 107 7.28 -21.12 -11.93
C ARG A 107 6.74 -21.05 -13.37
N ILE A 108 6.30 -19.88 -13.83
CA ILE A 108 5.78 -19.65 -15.18
C ILE A 108 6.88 -19.16 -16.14
N VAL A 109 7.73 -18.23 -15.72
CA VAL A 109 8.70 -17.60 -16.63
C VAL A 109 9.92 -18.52 -16.84
N PRO A 110 10.26 -18.89 -18.08
CA PRO A 110 11.32 -19.84 -18.34
C PRO A 110 12.70 -19.20 -18.13
N THR A 111 13.64 -19.97 -17.57
CA THR A 111 15.06 -19.62 -17.39
C THR A 111 15.33 -18.46 -16.41
N VAL A 112 14.70 -17.30 -16.60
CA VAL A 112 14.90 -16.07 -15.80
C VAL A 112 13.82 -15.89 -14.72
N GLY A 113 12.77 -16.72 -14.71
CA GLY A 113 11.67 -16.62 -13.76
C GLY A 113 12.06 -16.58 -12.29
N PRO A 114 12.98 -17.44 -11.80
CA PRO A 114 13.40 -17.41 -10.40
C PRO A 114 14.04 -16.09 -9.98
N PHE A 115 14.80 -15.46 -10.87
CA PHE A 115 15.41 -14.16 -10.66
C PHE A 115 14.36 -13.04 -10.67
N LEU A 116 13.47 -13.04 -11.67
CA LEU A 116 12.43 -12.02 -11.78
C LEU A 116 11.43 -12.10 -10.64
N GLY A 117 11.01 -13.31 -10.23
CA GLY A 117 10.13 -13.51 -9.10
C GLY A 117 10.79 -13.08 -7.79
N TRP A 118 12.08 -13.40 -7.60
CA TRP A 118 12.85 -12.90 -6.46
C TRP A 118 12.89 -11.37 -6.44
N LEU A 119 13.27 -10.71 -7.54
CA LEU A 119 13.32 -9.26 -7.60
C LEU A 119 11.96 -8.62 -7.38
N GLU A 120 10.92 -9.13 -8.02
CA GLU A 120 9.54 -8.68 -7.87
C GLU A 120 9.09 -8.72 -6.41
N SER A 121 9.26 -9.87 -5.75
CA SER A 121 8.84 -10.02 -4.35
C SER A 121 9.76 -9.25 -3.40
N TRP A 122 11.04 -9.10 -3.71
CA TRP A 122 12.01 -8.34 -2.92
C TRP A 122 11.66 -6.87 -2.91
N THR A 123 11.42 -6.28 -4.08
CA THR A 123 11.04 -4.87 -4.18
C THR A 123 9.66 -4.63 -3.56
N LEU A 124 8.73 -5.57 -3.72
CA LEU A 124 7.43 -5.54 -3.04
C LEU A 124 7.55 -5.60 -1.51
N ALA A 125 8.50 -6.38 -0.98
CA ALA A 125 8.73 -6.46 0.46
C ALA A 125 9.25 -5.13 1.03
N PHE A 126 10.17 -4.45 0.34
CA PHE A 126 10.64 -3.13 0.75
C PHE A 126 9.56 -2.05 0.57
N ALA A 127 8.78 -2.10 -0.53
CA ALA A 127 7.64 -1.21 -0.70
C ALA A 127 6.62 -1.38 0.44
N SER A 128 6.38 -2.62 0.88
CA SER A 128 5.51 -2.92 2.02
C SER A 128 6.02 -2.34 3.33
N ILE A 129 7.33 -2.45 3.60
CA ILE A 129 7.96 -1.85 4.80
C ILE A 129 7.88 -0.32 4.75
N ALA A 130 8.13 0.26 3.58
CA ALA A 130 8.02 1.70 3.33
C ALA A 130 6.60 2.22 3.56
N ILE A 131 5.56 1.48 3.13
CA ILE A 131 4.15 1.80 3.40
C ILE A 131 3.87 1.74 4.91
N ILE A 132 4.31 0.70 5.62
CA ILE A 132 4.16 0.63 7.09
C ILE A 132 4.79 1.86 7.75
N ALA A 133 6.00 2.25 7.32
CA ALA A 133 6.68 3.43 7.86
C ALA A 133 5.95 4.74 7.53
N PHE A 134 5.24 4.83 6.40
CA PHE A 134 4.39 5.97 6.05
C PHE A 134 3.11 6.03 6.89
N GLU A 135 2.50 4.88 7.18
CA GLU A 135 1.19 4.77 7.85
C GLU A 135 1.26 5.02 9.35
N VAL A 136 2.39 4.72 9.99
CA VAL A 136 2.63 4.98 11.41
C VAL A 136 2.45 6.46 11.79
N PRO A 137 3.14 7.44 11.15
CA PRO A 137 2.93 8.86 11.45
C PRO A 137 1.54 9.35 11.02
N VAL A 138 0.93 8.76 9.98
CA VAL A 138 -0.45 9.08 9.57
C VAL A 138 -1.45 8.69 10.66
N PHE A 139 -1.27 7.52 11.29
CA PHE A 139 -2.08 7.11 12.44
C PHE A 139 -1.98 8.13 13.59
N VAL A 140 -0.76 8.56 13.94
CA VAL A 140 -0.54 9.58 14.98
C VAL A 140 -1.22 10.90 14.61
N ARG A 141 -1.11 11.34 13.35
CA ARG A 141 -1.76 12.56 12.86
C ARG A 141 -3.30 12.45 12.90
N ASN A 142 -3.86 11.30 12.57
CA ASN A 142 -5.31 11.07 12.69
C ASN A 142 -5.79 11.10 14.15
N LEU A 143 -4.95 10.67 15.12
CA LEU A 143 -5.24 10.86 16.53
C LEU A 143 -5.23 12.34 16.94
N GLN A 144 -4.28 13.14 16.42
CA GLN A 144 -4.27 14.60 16.65
C GLN A 144 -5.54 15.26 16.09
N ILE A 145 -5.95 14.88 14.86
CA ILE A 145 -7.18 15.36 14.23
C ILE A 145 -8.41 15.00 15.07
N THR A 146 -8.48 13.75 15.54
CA THR A 146 -9.57 13.29 16.42
C THR A 146 -9.60 14.10 17.72
N GLY A 147 -8.43 14.36 18.33
CA GLY A 147 -8.30 15.23 19.49
C GLY A 147 -8.81 16.65 19.21
N ARG A 148 -8.49 17.20 18.04
CA ARG A 148 -8.94 18.54 17.62
C ARG A 148 -10.46 18.62 17.43
N ILE A 149 -11.07 17.59 16.86
CA ILE A 149 -12.53 17.49 16.70
C ILE A 149 -13.22 17.51 18.07
N ILE A 150 -12.69 16.75 19.05
CA ILE A 150 -13.17 16.79 20.44
C ILE A 150 -12.96 18.18 21.04
N GLY A 151 -11.83 18.83 20.73
CA GLY A 151 -11.52 20.18 21.17
C GLY A 151 -12.52 21.23 20.69
N PHE A 152 -12.99 21.12 19.43
CA PHE A 152 -14.04 21.99 18.89
C PHE A 152 -15.37 21.85 19.62
N GLY A 153 -15.71 20.64 20.06
CA GLY A 153 -16.96 20.39 20.79
C GLY A 153 -16.91 20.71 22.28
N THR A 154 -15.77 20.49 22.92
CA THR A 154 -15.62 20.55 24.39
C THR A 154 -14.95 21.83 24.89
N GLY A 155 -14.19 22.54 24.05
CA GLY A 155 -13.42 23.72 24.45
C GLY A 155 -12.26 23.43 25.41
N SER A 156 -11.95 22.16 25.69
CA SER A 156 -10.89 21.77 26.62
C SER A 156 -9.50 22.08 26.07
N SER A 157 -8.66 22.75 26.88
CA SER A 157 -7.29 23.15 26.51
C SER A 157 -6.41 21.98 26.09
N PHE A 158 -6.64 20.79 26.65
CA PHE A 158 -5.91 19.58 26.29
C PHE A 158 -6.19 19.14 24.84
N PHE A 159 -7.47 19.18 24.43
CA PHE A 159 -7.92 18.73 23.12
C PHE A 159 -7.75 19.80 22.03
N THR A 160 -7.85 21.09 22.39
CA THR A 160 -7.48 22.17 21.47
C THR A 160 -5.97 22.17 21.19
N GLY A 161 -5.15 21.78 22.17
CA GLY A 161 -3.70 21.55 21.99
C GLY A 161 -3.30 20.26 21.26
N ALA A 162 -4.24 19.48 20.73
CA ALA A 162 -3.94 18.15 20.18
C ALA A 162 -2.90 18.13 19.05
N ASN A 163 -2.74 19.24 18.32
CA ASN A 163 -1.73 19.37 17.27
C ASN A 163 -0.28 19.25 17.79
N SER A 164 -0.02 19.58 19.06
CA SER A 164 1.31 19.49 19.65
C SER A 164 1.61 18.11 20.24
N TRP A 165 0.67 17.16 20.18
CA TRP A 165 0.90 15.81 20.69
C TRP A 165 1.92 15.09 19.82
N PHE A 166 2.99 14.57 20.42
CA PHE A 166 4.04 13.81 19.72
C PHE A 166 4.74 14.57 18.58
N THR A 167 4.72 15.92 18.62
CA THR A 167 5.48 16.76 17.69
C THR A 167 6.76 17.28 18.34
N ASP A 168 7.77 17.50 17.52
CA ASP A 168 9.00 18.20 17.90
C ASP A 168 8.78 19.73 18.00
N GLU A 169 9.83 20.49 18.36
CA GLU A 169 9.82 21.96 18.41
C GLU A 169 9.43 22.62 17.08
N THR A 170 9.58 21.89 15.96
CA THR A 170 9.18 22.31 14.61
C THR A 170 7.72 22.01 14.25
N GLY A 171 6.95 21.38 15.15
CA GLY A 171 5.56 20.99 14.89
C GLY A 171 5.39 19.75 14.00
N LEU A 172 6.49 19.13 13.56
CA LEU A 172 6.47 17.87 12.82
C LEU A 172 6.48 16.67 13.77
N ILE A 173 5.82 15.58 13.38
CA ILE A 173 5.86 14.28 14.10
C ILE A 173 7.21 13.62 13.84
N THR A 174 8.28 14.22 14.36
CA THR A 174 9.67 13.73 14.25
C THR A 174 10.38 13.93 15.60
N GLY A 175 11.66 13.54 15.68
CA GLY A 175 12.42 13.64 16.93
C GLY A 175 12.00 12.61 17.97
N VAL A 176 12.30 12.87 19.24
CA VAL A 176 12.02 11.94 20.35
C VAL A 176 10.51 11.72 20.54
N PRO A 177 9.62 12.75 20.52
CA PRO A 177 8.19 12.54 20.69
C PRO A 177 7.56 11.71 19.56
N GLY A 178 7.95 12.00 18.32
CA GLY A 178 7.52 11.23 17.14
C GLY A 178 8.00 9.78 17.17
N PHE A 179 9.24 9.55 17.63
CA PHE A 179 9.79 8.21 17.75
C PHE A 179 9.07 7.37 18.83
N ILE A 180 8.77 7.96 20.00
CA ILE A 180 7.99 7.29 21.04
C ILE A 180 6.62 6.89 20.49
N ALA A 181 5.94 7.79 19.79
CA ALA A 181 4.66 7.49 19.16
C ALA A 181 4.78 6.34 18.15
N ALA A 182 5.80 6.39 17.29
CA ALA A 182 6.05 5.35 16.29
C ALA A 182 6.29 3.97 16.94
N VAL A 183 7.10 3.91 18.01
CA VAL A 183 7.35 2.67 18.75
C VAL A 183 6.07 2.15 19.41
N LEU A 184 5.25 3.02 20.00
CA LEU A 184 3.97 2.63 20.59
C LEU A 184 3.02 2.06 19.54
N VAL A 185 2.90 2.70 18.37
CA VAL A 185 2.07 2.22 17.27
C VAL A 185 2.60 0.88 16.74
N LEU A 186 3.91 0.73 16.55
CA LEU A 186 4.53 -0.53 16.16
C LEU A 186 4.32 -1.63 17.20
N ALA A 187 4.31 -1.30 18.50
CA ALA A 187 4.00 -2.25 19.56
C ALA A 187 2.54 -2.71 19.51
N LEU A 188 1.59 -1.80 19.22
CA LEU A 188 0.18 -2.15 18.99
C LEU A 188 0.02 -3.03 17.74
N ILE A 189 0.73 -2.71 16.66
CA ILE A 189 0.77 -3.52 15.44
C ILE A 189 1.32 -4.92 15.75
N ALA A 190 2.40 -5.01 16.53
CA ALA A 190 2.98 -6.27 16.97
C ALA A 190 1.99 -7.08 17.79
N LEU A 191 1.25 -6.46 18.71
CA LEU A 191 0.24 -7.13 19.53
C LEU A 191 -0.86 -7.77 18.68
N VAL A 192 -1.27 -7.12 17.58
CA VAL A 192 -2.24 -7.67 16.62
C VAL A 192 -1.60 -8.75 15.75
N ALA A 193 -0.38 -8.53 15.25
CA ALA A 193 0.31 -9.45 14.34
C ALA A 193 0.73 -10.76 15.02
N PHE A 194 1.13 -10.73 16.29
CA PHE A 194 1.47 -11.91 17.11
C PHE A 194 0.24 -12.60 17.70
N GLN A 195 -0.84 -12.70 16.92
CA GLN A 195 -2.03 -13.47 17.29
C GLN A 195 -2.13 -14.75 16.47
N PRO A 196 -2.74 -15.82 17.01
CA PRO A 196 -3.07 -17.00 16.22
C PRO A 196 -3.91 -16.62 14.99
N THR A 197 -3.64 -17.22 13.84
CA THR A 197 -4.24 -16.86 12.53
C THR A 197 -5.75 -16.62 12.59
N ARG A 198 -6.52 -17.49 13.27
CA ARG A 198 -7.97 -17.32 13.44
C ARG A 198 -8.37 -16.07 14.22
N ARG A 199 -7.66 -15.76 15.31
CA ARG A 199 -7.92 -14.56 16.13
C ARG A 199 -7.51 -13.30 15.39
N PHE A 200 -6.36 -13.34 14.71
CA PHE A 200 -5.89 -12.25 13.85
C PHE A 200 -6.97 -11.83 12.84
N HIS A 201 -7.46 -12.77 12.02
CA HIS A 201 -8.49 -12.43 11.03
C HIS A 201 -9.80 -11.95 11.67
N ARG A 202 -10.18 -12.47 12.83
CA ARG A 202 -11.36 -11.99 13.55
C ARG A 202 -11.20 -10.55 14.02
N ILE A 203 -10.05 -10.20 14.61
CA ILE A 203 -9.72 -8.84 15.05
C ILE A 203 -9.76 -7.89 13.86
N VAL A 204 -9.06 -8.23 12.77
CA VAL A 204 -9.01 -7.41 11.55
C VAL A 204 -10.42 -7.22 10.98
N THR A 205 -11.22 -8.28 10.81
CA THR A 205 -12.58 -8.17 10.27
C THR A 205 -13.50 -7.34 11.18
N THR A 206 -13.43 -7.50 12.50
CA THR A 206 -14.26 -6.72 13.43
C THR A 206 -13.91 -5.23 13.39
N LEU A 207 -12.61 -4.90 13.44
CA LEU A 207 -12.16 -3.51 13.36
C LEU A 207 -12.45 -2.90 11.97
N ALA A 208 -12.33 -3.68 10.89
CA ALA A 208 -12.69 -3.26 9.54
C ALA A 208 -14.18 -2.93 9.42
N ALA A 209 -15.04 -3.75 10.03
CA ALA A 209 -16.47 -3.50 10.06
C ALA A 209 -16.80 -2.20 10.82
N LEU A 210 -16.12 -1.92 11.94
CA LEU A 210 -16.25 -0.64 12.67
C LEU A 210 -15.75 0.55 11.83
N GLY A 211 -14.65 0.37 11.10
CA GLY A 211 -14.14 1.36 10.15
C GLY A 211 -15.18 1.68 9.06
N LEU A 212 -15.77 0.65 8.45
CA LEU A 212 -16.79 0.79 7.42
C LEU A 212 -18.07 1.46 7.95
N VAL A 213 -18.48 1.17 9.18
CA VAL A 213 -19.62 1.86 9.81
C VAL A 213 -19.36 3.35 9.93
N GLY A 214 -18.18 3.76 10.40
CA GLY A 214 -17.82 5.18 10.47
C GLY A 214 -17.73 5.84 9.10
N MET A 215 -17.29 5.11 8.09
CA MET A 215 -17.25 5.58 6.71
C MET A 215 -18.66 5.76 6.10
N VAL A 216 -19.58 4.83 6.34
CA VAL A 216 -21.00 4.98 5.97
C VAL A 216 -21.64 6.15 6.72
N LEU A 217 -21.35 6.29 8.02
CA LEU A 217 -21.82 7.40 8.84
C LEU A 217 -21.34 8.74 8.28
N MET A 218 -20.06 8.83 7.89
CA MET A 218 -19.50 10.01 7.23
C MET A 218 -20.20 10.33 5.93
N PHE A 219 -20.44 9.33 5.08
CA PHE A 219 -21.11 9.55 3.80
C PHE A 219 -22.55 10.01 3.99
N VAL A 220 -23.33 9.35 4.83
CA VAL A 220 -24.75 9.66 5.04
C VAL A 220 -24.92 11.00 5.75
N VAL A 221 -24.25 11.19 6.89
CA VAL A 221 -24.37 12.44 7.67
C VAL A 221 -23.70 13.59 6.95
N GLY A 222 -22.54 13.36 6.32
CA GLY A 222 -21.83 14.36 5.54
C GLY A 222 -22.66 14.89 4.38
N MET A 223 -23.35 14.02 3.65
CA MET A 223 -24.20 14.43 2.52
C MET A 223 -25.43 15.24 2.94
N ILE A 224 -25.88 15.14 4.20
CA ILE A 224 -27.04 15.86 4.74
C ILE A 224 -26.61 17.17 5.43
N ALA A 225 -25.53 17.12 6.22
CA ALA A 225 -25.16 18.20 7.13
C ALA A 225 -24.13 19.18 6.55
N ILE A 226 -23.34 18.76 5.55
CA ILE A 226 -22.27 19.58 4.98
C ILE A 226 -22.81 20.37 3.78
N THR A 227 -22.64 21.69 3.84
CA THR A 227 -22.86 22.56 2.68
C THR A 227 -21.66 23.50 2.49
N PRO A 228 -21.39 23.94 1.24
CA PRO A 228 -20.27 24.84 0.96
C PRO A 228 -20.41 26.17 1.73
N GLU A 229 -21.64 26.65 1.93
CA GLU A 229 -21.92 27.92 2.62
C GLU A 229 -21.59 27.81 4.12
N ASN A 230 -21.99 26.71 4.75
CA ASN A 230 -21.70 26.47 6.17
C ASN A 230 -20.19 26.32 6.39
N PHE A 231 -19.50 25.60 5.50
CA PHE A 231 -18.05 25.48 5.55
C PHE A 231 -17.36 26.85 5.38
N ALA A 232 -17.75 27.63 4.38
CA ALA A 232 -17.19 28.94 4.12
C ALA A 232 -17.43 29.94 5.26
N ALA A 233 -18.60 29.89 5.90
CA ALA A 233 -18.94 30.74 7.03
C ALA A 233 -18.14 30.39 8.30
N ASN A 234 -17.91 29.10 8.55
CA ASN A 234 -17.27 28.63 9.78
C ASN A 234 -15.74 28.57 9.69
N LEU A 235 -15.16 28.40 8.50
CA LEU A 235 -13.72 28.26 8.32
C LEU A 235 -12.90 29.38 8.98
N PRO A 236 -13.23 30.69 8.82
CA PRO A 236 -12.44 31.76 9.43
C PRO A 236 -12.41 31.69 10.96
N THR A 237 -13.49 31.22 11.59
CA THR A 237 -13.58 31.07 13.05
C THR A 237 -12.59 30.04 13.59
N TYR A 238 -12.35 28.96 12.85
CA TYR A 238 -11.52 27.85 13.29
C TYR A 238 -10.10 27.87 12.71
N ALA A 239 -9.89 28.55 11.58
CA ALA A 239 -8.63 28.60 10.85
C ALA A 239 -7.91 29.96 10.96
N ASN A 240 -8.01 30.65 12.11
CA ASN A 240 -7.34 31.93 12.38
C ASN A 240 -7.64 33.04 11.35
N GLY A 241 -8.90 33.13 10.89
CA GLY A 241 -9.34 34.15 9.93
C GLY A 241 -9.14 33.79 8.46
N LEU A 242 -8.60 32.61 8.17
CA LEU A 242 -8.37 32.16 6.79
C LEU A 242 -9.68 31.87 6.06
N THR A 243 -9.82 32.39 4.84
CA THR A 243 -11.05 32.25 4.03
C THR A 243 -10.90 31.18 2.95
N VAL A 244 -12.03 30.67 2.45
CA VAL A 244 -12.03 29.71 1.32
C VAL A 244 -11.39 30.32 0.07
N ASP A 245 -11.59 31.62 -0.18
CA ASP A 245 -11.00 32.31 -1.33
C ASP A 245 -9.47 32.33 -1.27
N GLN A 246 -8.88 32.44 -0.07
CA GLN A 246 -7.44 32.35 0.11
C GLN A 246 -6.90 30.94 -0.21
N LEU A 247 -7.66 29.89 0.14
CA LEU A 247 -7.32 28.51 -0.24
C LEU A 247 -7.39 28.31 -1.76
N VAL A 248 -8.46 28.81 -2.39
CA VAL A 248 -8.61 28.75 -3.85
C VAL A 248 -7.46 29.48 -4.52
N LYS A 249 -7.10 30.67 -4.02
CA LYS A 249 -5.95 31.43 -4.53
C LYS A 249 -4.64 30.65 -4.40
N ALA A 250 -4.38 29.99 -3.27
CA ALA A 250 -3.22 29.12 -3.12
C ALA A 250 -3.20 27.98 -4.15
N GLY A 251 -4.36 27.42 -4.49
CA GLY A 251 -4.50 26.44 -5.56
C GLY A 251 -4.22 27.02 -6.97
N GLN A 252 -4.64 28.26 -7.22
CA GLN A 252 -4.37 28.98 -8.48
C GLN A 252 -2.88 29.32 -8.62
N ASP A 253 -2.26 29.86 -7.57
CA ASP A 253 -0.86 30.27 -7.53
C ASP A 253 0.09 29.09 -7.78
N ASN A 254 -0.31 27.88 -7.37
CA ASN A 254 0.44 26.64 -7.60
C ASN A 254 0.00 25.87 -8.85
N ALA A 255 -0.86 26.45 -9.69
CA ALA A 255 -1.34 25.85 -10.95
C ALA A 255 -1.96 24.45 -10.81
N VAL A 256 -2.56 24.13 -9.65
CA VAL A 256 -3.22 22.83 -9.41
C VAL A 256 -4.72 22.85 -9.69
N LEU A 257 -5.28 24.04 -9.94
CA LEU A 257 -6.66 24.21 -10.37
C LEU A 257 -6.69 24.40 -11.89
N GLY A 258 -7.52 23.63 -12.58
CA GLY A 258 -7.65 23.72 -14.03
C GLY A 258 -8.74 22.81 -14.57
N PRO A 259 -8.97 22.80 -15.90
CA PRO A 259 -9.94 21.90 -16.51
C PRO A 259 -9.48 20.43 -16.41
N VAL A 260 -10.42 19.49 -16.53
CA VAL A 260 -10.07 18.07 -16.59
C VAL A 260 -9.20 17.82 -17.81
N SER A 261 -7.96 17.39 -17.56
CA SER A 261 -7.00 17.06 -18.60
C SER A 261 -6.72 15.56 -18.58
N LEU A 262 -7.12 14.89 -19.66
CA LEU A 262 -6.74 13.49 -19.93
C LEU A 262 -5.40 13.41 -20.69
N ASN A 263 -4.57 14.45 -20.61
CA ASN A 263 -3.24 14.40 -21.22
C ASN A 263 -2.47 13.21 -20.62
N PRO A 264 -1.86 12.34 -21.45
CA PRO A 264 -1.18 11.14 -20.98
C PRO A 264 -0.16 11.40 -19.88
N SER A 265 0.55 12.52 -19.90
CA SER A 265 1.58 12.87 -18.91
C SER A 265 0.98 13.17 -17.52
N THR A 266 0.00 14.07 -17.45
CA THR A 266 -0.65 14.48 -16.19
C THR A 266 -1.57 13.39 -15.65
N PHE A 267 -2.35 12.77 -16.54
CA PHE A 267 -3.32 11.75 -16.16
C PHE A 267 -2.64 10.47 -15.66
N SER A 268 -1.53 10.06 -16.28
CA SER A 268 -0.79 8.87 -15.84
C SER A 268 -0.19 9.05 -14.45
N PHE A 269 0.19 10.27 -14.08
CA PHE A 269 0.66 10.58 -12.73
C PHE A 269 -0.44 10.38 -11.69
N VAL A 270 -1.62 10.98 -11.92
CA VAL A 270 -2.80 10.82 -11.05
C VAL A 270 -3.21 9.35 -10.98
N ALA A 271 -3.20 8.65 -12.12
CA ALA A 271 -3.47 7.22 -12.19
C ALA A 271 -2.45 6.37 -11.43
N GLY A 272 -1.18 6.77 -11.36
CA GLY A 272 -0.14 6.11 -10.56
C GLY A 272 -0.41 6.21 -9.06
N ILE A 273 -0.86 7.37 -8.58
CA ILE A 273 -1.29 7.55 -7.17
C ILE A 273 -2.52 6.69 -6.87
N VAL A 274 -3.51 6.68 -7.77
CA VAL A 274 -4.69 5.82 -7.64
C VAL A 274 -4.29 4.34 -7.59
N LEU A 275 -3.37 3.92 -8.45
CA LEU A 275 -2.88 2.53 -8.47
C LEU A 275 -2.17 2.17 -7.17
N LEU A 276 -1.42 3.12 -6.58
CA LEU A 276 -0.86 2.96 -5.24
C LEU A 276 -1.96 2.77 -4.20
N ASN A 277 -3.03 3.55 -4.25
CA ASN A 277 -4.17 3.40 -3.33
C ASN A 277 -4.96 2.11 -3.53
N TYR A 278 -4.78 1.41 -4.65
CA TYR A 278 -5.34 0.08 -4.88
C TYR A 278 -4.38 -1.05 -4.47
N ILE A 279 -3.12 -0.75 -4.15
CA ILE A 279 -2.19 -1.78 -3.72
C ILE A 279 -2.76 -2.51 -2.49
N GLY A 280 -2.72 -3.85 -2.53
CA GLY A 280 -3.29 -4.70 -1.49
C GLY A 280 -4.63 -5.35 -1.82
N PHE A 281 -5.35 -4.91 -2.87
CA PHE A 281 -6.57 -5.63 -3.29
C PHE A 281 -6.27 -7.09 -3.70
N GLN A 282 -5.04 -7.38 -4.12
CA GLN A 282 -4.57 -8.71 -4.54
C GLN A 282 -4.05 -9.62 -3.40
N TYR A 283 -3.99 -9.13 -2.14
CA TYR A 283 -3.30 -9.86 -1.07
C TYR A 283 -3.98 -11.16 -0.63
N SER A 284 -5.27 -11.34 -0.90
CA SER A 284 -5.95 -12.63 -0.71
C SER A 284 -5.32 -13.76 -1.52
N ALA A 285 -4.64 -13.45 -2.62
CA ALA A 285 -3.91 -14.44 -3.41
C ALA A 285 -2.70 -15.02 -2.66
N TYR A 286 -2.05 -14.20 -1.82
CA TYR A 286 -0.86 -14.58 -1.06
C TYR A 286 -1.16 -15.48 0.14
N ILE A 287 -2.40 -15.42 0.64
CA ILE A 287 -2.93 -16.30 1.70
C ILE A 287 -3.82 -17.41 1.12
N SER A 288 -3.79 -17.65 -0.19
CA SER A 288 -4.67 -18.61 -0.86
C SER A 288 -4.55 -20.04 -0.33
N GLY A 289 -3.34 -20.44 0.10
CA GLY A 289 -3.09 -21.72 0.76
C GLY A 289 -3.81 -21.89 2.11
N GLU A 290 -4.24 -20.78 2.74
CA GLU A 290 -4.92 -20.74 4.04
C GLU A 290 -6.46 -20.60 3.92
N ILE A 291 -6.98 -20.40 2.70
CA ILE A 291 -8.43 -20.20 2.46
C ILE A 291 -9.18 -21.53 2.49
N ARG A 292 -10.30 -21.56 3.21
CA ARG A 292 -11.24 -22.69 3.25
C ARG A 292 -12.25 -22.62 2.10
N GLY A 293 -12.62 -23.79 1.59
CA GLY A 293 -13.72 -23.95 0.65
C GLY A 293 -13.30 -23.81 -0.82
N ASN A 294 -14.23 -23.34 -1.66
CA ASN A 294 -13.99 -23.21 -3.09
C ASN A 294 -13.12 -21.98 -3.38
N VAL A 295 -11.80 -22.20 -3.39
CA VAL A 295 -10.77 -21.17 -3.65
C VAL A 295 -11.08 -20.37 -4.92
N ARG A 296 -11.55 -21.05 -5.98
CA ARG A 296 -11.87 -20.43 -7.28
C ARG A 296 -12.91 -19.32 -7.17
N ARG A 297 -14.06 -19.61 -6.55
CA ARG A 297 -15.13 -18.62 -6.38
C ARG A 297 -14.79 -17.63 -5.26
N GLY A 298 -14.17 -18.13 -4.19
CA GLY A 298 -13.84 -17.35 -3.02
C GLY A 298 -12.87 -16.20 -3.32
N ILE A 299 -11.78 -16.50 -4.00
CA ILE A 299 -10.78 -15.49 -4.36
C ILE A 299 -11.36 -14.48 -5.35
N LEU A 300 -12.12 -14.93 -6.36
CA LEU A 300 -12.75 -14.03 -7.33
C LEU A 300 -13.68 -13.02 -6.64
N TYR A 301 -14.53 -13.48 -5.73
CA TYR A 301 -15.41 -12.58 -4.95
C TYR A 301 -14.62 -11.66 -4.02
N ALA A 302 -13.56 -12.17 -3.38
CA ALA A 302 -12.71 -11.35 -2.51
C ALA A 302 -11.98 -10.25 -3.29
N LEU A 303 -11.44 -10.54 -4.47
CA LEU A 303 -10.71 -9.59 -5.31
C LEU A 303 -11.66 -8.54 -5.93
N ILE A 304 -12.73 -8.97 -6.59
CA ILE A 304 -13.68 -8.06 -7.26
C ILE A 304 -14.45 -7.24 -6.21
N GLY A 305 -14.89 -7.86 -5.12
CA GLY A 305 -15.60 -7.16 -4.05
C GLY A 305 -14.72 -6.11 -3.37
N ALA A 306 -13.46 -6.42 -3.09
CA ALA A 306 -12.46 -5.46 -2.62
C ALA A 306 -12.29 -4.29 -3.60
N LEU A 307 -12.15 -4.60 -4.89
CA LEU A 307 -11.97 -3.59 -5.94
C LEU A 307 -13.18 -2.66 -6.09
N ILE A 308 -14.41 -3.18 -6.02
CA ILE A 308 -15.63 -2.35 -6.06
C ILE A 308 -15.65 -1.36 -4.90
N VAL A 309 -15.32 -1.83 -3.69
CA VAL A 309 -15.21 -0.96 -2.51
C VAL A 309 -14.11 0.08 -2.72
N ALA A 310 -12.95 -0.31 -3.28
CA ALA A 310 -11.84 0.59 -3.57
C ALA A 310 -12.22 1.72 -4.53
N VAL A 311 -12.88 1.38 -5.63
CA VAL A 311 -13.38 2.35 -6.62
C VAL A 311 -14.41 3.27 -6.00
N PHE A 312 -15.38 2.73 -5.26
CA PHE A 312 -16.40 3.54 -4.59
C PHE A 312 -15.77 4.53 -3.59
N MET A 313 -14.74 4.10 -2.85
CA MET A 313 -14.00 4.95 -1.90
C MET A 313 -13.22 6.07 -2.59
N ASN A 314 -12.44 5.73 -3.62
CA ASN A 314 -11.53 6.67 -4.28
C ASN A 314 -12.23 7.63 -5.26
N SER A 315 -13.46 7.31 -5.68
CA SER A 315 -14.25 8.15 -6.58
C SER A 315 -15.49 8.72 -5.89
N VAL A 316 -16.62 8.03 -5.95
CA VAL A 316 -17.94 8.51 -5.53
C VAL A 316 -17.94 9.08 -4.11
N TYR A 317 -17.39 8.35 -3.14
CA TYR A 317 -17.36 8.78 -1.75
C TYR A 317 -16.59 10.10 -1.58
N THR A 318 -15.39 10.18 -2.15
CA THR A 318 -14.53 11.35 -1.97
C THR A 318 -15.00 12.55 -2.77
N ASP A 319 -15.35 12.34 -4.04
CA ASP A 319 -15.74 13.43 -4.94
C ASP A 319 -17.04 14.08 -4.47
N PHE A 320 -18.03 13.30 -4.00
CA PHE A 320 -19.30 13.86 -3.55
C PHE A 320 -19.17 14.63 -2.24
N LEU A 321 -18.40 14.11 -1.28
CA LEU A 321 -18.12 14.82 -0.04
C LEU A 321 -17.27 16.08 -0.28
N SER A 322 -16.28 16.01 -1.17
CA SER A 322 -15.46 17.16 -1.55
C SER A 322 -16.27 18.21 -2.30
N ALA A 323 -17.24 17.81 -3.13
CA ALA A 323 -18.18 18.72 -3.77
C ALA A 323 -19.06 19.48 -2.76
N ARG A 324 -19.48 18.82 -1.67
CA ARG A 324 -20.22 19.47 -0.57
C ARG A 324 -19.36 20.45 0.24
N LEU A 325 -18.04 20.28 0.24
CA LEU A 325 -17.09 21.14 0.95
C LEU A 325 -16.50 22.26 0.08
N GLY A 326 -16.71 22.22 -1.24
CA GLY A 326 -16.05 23.09 -2.22
C GLY A 326 -14.69 22.51 -2.65
N VAL A 327 -14.66 21.85 -3.82
CA VAL A 327 -13.50 21.08 -4.31
C VAL A 327 -12.23 21.94 -4.42
N ASP A 328 -12.34 23.15 -4.98
CA ASP A 328 -11.18 24.01 -5.23
C ASP A 328 -10.47 24.45 -3.94
N GLY A 329 -11.25 24.77 -2.89
CA GLY A 329 -10.71 25.09 -1.58
C GLY A 329 -10.04 23.89 -0.91
N GLN A 330 -10.57 22.68 -1.12
CA GLN A 330 -9.94 21.45 -0.62
C GLN A 330 -8.62 21.16 -1.35
N ILE A 331 -8.56 21.33 -2.67
CA ILE A 331 -7.33 21.17 -3.45
C ILE A 331 -6.26 22.17 -2.96
N GLY A 332 -6.65 23.44 -2.77
CA GLY A 332 -5.76 24.48 -2.26
C GLY A 332 -5.19 24.18 -0.88
N TRP A 333 -6.03 23.70 0.05
CA TRP A 333 -5.56 23.27 1.38
C TRP A 333 -4.56 22.11 1.25
N GLY A 334 -4.87 21.09 0.43
CA GLY A 334 -3.96 19.97 0.21
C GLY A 334 -2.58 20.41 -0.33
N VAL A 335 -2.52 21.39 -1.23
CA VAL A 335 -1.25 21.95 -1.71
C VAL A 335 -0.46 22.60 -0.59
N LEU A 336 -1.10 23.45 0.23
CA LEU A 336 -0.43 24.08 1.38
C LEU A 336 0.15 23.03 2.34
N TYR A 337 -0.54 21.90 2.49
CA TYR A 337 -0.07 20.78 3.30
C TYR A 337 1.17 20.11 2.71
N TRP A 338 1.15 19.77 1.42
CA TRP A 338 2.30 19.11 0.78
C TRP A 338 3.52 20.03 0.64
N LEU A 339 3.31 21.35 0.57
CA LEU A 339 4.37 22.36 0.60
C LEU A 339 4.91 22.64 2.01
N GLY A 340 4.21 22.20 3.06
CA GLY A 340 4.56 22.54 4.45
C GLY A 340 4.48 24.05 4.72
N SER A 341 3.53 24.73 4.09
CA SER A 341 3.40 26.20 4.21
C SER A 341 3.09 26.62 5.66
N PRO A 342 3.66 27.73 6.15
CA PRO A 342 3.26 28.34 7.43
C PRO A 342 1.78 28.72 7.48
N ASP A 343 1.16 29.00 6.33
CA ASP A 343 -0.24 29.37 6.19
C ASP A 343 -1.20 28.16 6.20
N LEU A 344 -0.69 26.97 6.53
CA LEU A 344 -1.48 25.74 6.58
C LEU A 344 -2.61 25.86 7.62
N PRO A 345 -3.89 25.74 7.22
CA PRO A 345 -4.98 25.85 8.17
C PRO A 345 -4.88 24.77 9.24
N LEU A 346 -4.98 25.19 10.50
CA LEU A 346 -4.89 24.32 11.67
C LEU A 346 -3.58 23.51 11.76
N GLY A 347 -2.56 23.76 10.93
CA GLY A 347 -1.36 22.91 10.86
C GLY A 347 -1.66 21.43 10.51
N GLN A 348 -2.82 21.16 9.92
CA GLN A 348 -3.32 19.80 9.66
C GLN A 348 -3.69 19.62 8.18
N PRO A 349 -3.65 18.38 7.67
CA PRO A 349 -4.14 18.07 6.33
C PRO A 349 -5.66 18.25 6.27
N ASN A 350 -6.18 18.45 5.05
CA ASN A 350 -7.61 18.54 4.76
C ASN A 350 -8.28 17.16 4.84
N SER A 351 -8.36 16.61 6.06
CA SER A 351 -9.09 15.37 6.29
C SER A 351 -10.60 15.61 6.27
N LEU A 352 -11.34 14.69 5.65
CA LEU A 352 -12.80 14.73 5.57
C LEU A 352 -13.51 14.90 6.94
N PRO A 353 -13.17 14.15 8.02
CA PRO A 353 -13.82 14.37 9.31
C PRO A 353 -13.53 15.74 9.93
N LEU A 354 -12.35 16.30 9.70
CA LEU A 354 -11.98 17.63 10.19
C LEU A 354 -12.79 18.72 9.47
N THR A 355 -12.81 18.67 8.14
CA THR A 355 -13.55 19.64 7.32
C THR A 355 -15.05 19.52 7.51
N ALA A 356 -15.58 18.32 7.74
CA ALA A 356 -16.97 18.09 8.14
C ALA A 356 -17.29 18.69 9.51
N THR A 357 -16.36 18.62 10.47
CA THR A 357 -16.55 19.26 11.78
C THR A 357 -16.58 20.78 11.66
N ILE A 358 -15.75 21.37 10.78
CA ILE A 358 -15.79 22.81 10.50
C ILE A 358 -17.12 23.19 9.85
N ALA A 359 -17.60 22.40 8.89
CA ALA A 359 -18.87 22.66 8.23
C ALA A 359 -20.09 22.51 9.17
N ALA A 360 -20.07 21.53 10.06
CA ALA A 360 -21.16 21.23 10.99
C ALA A 360 -20.65 20.98 12.43
N PRO A 361 -20.26 22.04 13.17
CA PRO A 361 -19.61 21.91 14.48
C PRO A 361 -20.52 21.30 15.55
N GLY A 362 -21.84 21.47 15.42
CA GLY A 362 -22.83 20.88 16.34
C GLY A 362 -22.86 19.35 16.34
N LEU A 363 -22.27 18.69 15.34
CA LEU A 363 -22.24 17.22 15.21
C LEU A 363 -20.88 16.62 15.60
N TRP A 364 -20.05 17.35 16.36
CA TRP A 364 -18.71 16.91 16.77
C TRP A 364 -18.62 15.49 17.37
N PRO A 365 -19.60 14.94 18.14
CA PRO A 365 -19.48 13.57 18.63
C PRO A 365 -19.53 12.54 17.50
N ILE A 366 -20.38 12.79 16.49
CA ILE A 366 -20.49 11.96 15.30
C ILE A 366 -19.19 12.03 14.51
N TRP A 367 -18.65 13.24 14.30
CA TRP A 367 -17.37 13.42 13.60
C TRP A 367 -16.19 12.82 14.34
N THR A 368 -16.24 12.78 15.68
CA THR A 368 -15.23 12.08 16.50
C THR A 368 -15.27 10.58 16.26
N LEU A 369 -16.47 9.98 16.24
CA LEU A 369 -16.64 8.55 15.92
C LEU A 369 -16.16 8.23 14.51
N VAL A 370 -16.50 9.09 13.53
CA VAL A 370 -16.00 8.97 12.15
C VAL A 370 -14.47 9.05 12.12
N SER A 371 -13.89 10.03 12.80
CA SER A 371 -12.44 10.24 12.83
C SER A 371 -11.70 9.05 13.46
N LEU A 372 -12.26 8.45 14.52
CA LEU A 372 -11.75 7.22 15.10
C LEU A 372 -11.81 6.06 14.10
N SER A 373 -12.92 5.89 13.40
CA SER A 373 -13.05 4.88 12.34
C SER A 373 -12.06 5.08 11.18
N VAL A 374 -11.82 6.33 10.78
CA VAL A 374 -10.80 6.70 9.78
C VAL A 374 -9.40 6.36 10.30
N THR A 375 -9.13 6.60 11.59
CA THR A 375 -7.85 6.28 12.23
C THR A 375 -7.57 4.77 12.29
N LEU A 376 -8.62 3.94 12.39
CA LEU A 376 -8.48 2.49 12.44
C LEU A 376 -7.96 1.89 11.12
N PHE A 377 -8.22 2.49 9.96
CA PHE A 377 -7.82 1.90 8.67
C PHE A 377 -6.30 1.91 8.43
N PRO A 378 -5.57 3.04 8.60
CA PRO A 378 -4.11 3.06 8.64
C PRO A 378 -3.52 2.04 9.62
N PHE A 379 -4.13 1.93 10.81
CA PHE A 379 -3.70 0.97 11.81
C PHE A 379 -3.87 -0.47 11.35
N LEU A 380 -5.00 -0.83 10.74
CA LEU A 380 -5.29 -2.19 10.28
C LEU A 380 -4.47 -2.60 9.07
N LEU A 381 -4.10 -1.64 8.24
CA LEU A 381 -3.24 -1.86 7.09
C LEU A 381 -1.90 -2.45 7.55
N CYS A 382 -1.26 -1.89 8.58
CA CYS A 382 0.06 -2.33 9.00
C CYS A 382 0.16 -3.83 9.40
N PRO A 383 -0.68 -4.40 10.29
CA PRO A 383 -0.69 -5.82 10.60
C PRO A 383 -0.99 -6.71 9.40
N VAL A 384 -1.82 -6.25 8.45
CA VAL A 384 -2.12 -6.97 7.20
C VAL A 384 -0.87 -7.07 6.32
N TYR A 385 -0.10 -5.99 6.20
CA TYR A 385 1.18 -5.99 5.48
C TYR A 385 2.26 -6.83 6.18
N VAL A 386 2.35 -6.77 7.51
CA VAL A 386 3.27 -7.65 8.28
C VAL A 386 2.92 -9.12 8.07
N ASN A 387 1.63 -9.46 8.09
CA ASN A 387 1.16 -10.81 7.81
C ASN A 387 1.55 -11.22 6.38
N PHE A 388 1.25 -10.39 5.38
CA PHE A 388 1.63 -10.60 3.99
C PHE A 388 3.15 -10.86 3.82
N LEU A 389 3.99 -9.98 4.38
CA LEU A 389 5.45 -10.08 4.34
C LEU A 389 5.96 -11.41 4.90
N SER A 390 5.32 -11.89 5.94
CA SER A 390 5.68 -13.15 6.58
C SER A 390 5.46 -14.37 5.65
N ARG A 391 4.47 -14.32 4.74
CA ARG A 391 4.20 -15.38 3.75
C ARG A 391 5.18 -15.33 2.58
N VAL A 392 5.58 -14.14 2.16
CA VAL A 392 6.62 -13.95 1.13
C VAL A 392 7.97 -14.48 1.66
N GLN A 393 8.35 -14.11 2.88
CA GLN A 393 9.58 -14.60 3.52
C GLN A 393 9.56 -16.12 3.74
N LEU A 394 8.39 -16.69 4.09
CA LEU A 394 8.21 -18.14 4.16
C LEU A 394 8.47 -18.79 2.80
N ALA A 395 7.90 -18.26 1.72
CA ALA A 395 8.11 -18.80 0.36
C ALA A 395 9.60 -18.74 -0.05
N TRP A 396 10.28 -17.63 0.24
CA TRP A 396 11.73 -17.51 0.00
C TRP A 396 12.56 -18.53 0.79
N SER A 397 12.16 -18.83 2.03
CA SER A 397 12.86 -19.80 2.86
C SER A 397 12.66 -21.23 2.36
N LEU A 398 11.49 -21.54 1.77
CA LEU A 398 11.22 -22.84 1.13
C LEU A 398 12.12 -23.05 -0.10
N ASP A 399 12.29 -21.99 -0.89
CA ASP A 399 13.13 -21.96 -2.09
C ASP A 399 14.63 -21.65 -1.78
N ARG A 400 15.05 -21.68 -0.50
CA ARG A 400 16.44 -21.46 -0.05
C ARG A 400 17.07 -20.13 -0.50
N GLN A 401 16.26 -19.11 -0.72
CA GLN A 401 16.74 -17.76 -1.05
C GLN A 401 17.12 -16.98 0.22
N VAL A 402 16.38 -17.19 1.30
CA VAL A 402 16.68 -16.62 2.63
C VAL A 402 16.95 -17.74 3.65
N PRO A 403 17.59 -17.44 4.80
CA PRO A 403 17.85 -18.43 5.84
C PRO A 403 16.59 -19.16 6.31
N GLU A 404 16.72 -20.43 6.70
CA GLU A 404 15.63 -21.28 7.20
C GLU A 404 14.93 -20.70 8.44
N TRP A 405 15.61 -19.81 9.18
CA TRP A 405 15.06 -19.09 10.31
C TRP A 405 13.78 -18.32 9.98
N PHE A 406 13.66 -17.77 8.77
CA PHE A 406 12.46 -17.06 8.30
C PHE A 406 11.28 -18.01 8.01
N GLY A 407 11.56 -19.29 7.74
CA GLY A 407 10.56 -20.33 7.48
C GLY A 407 10.11 -21.11 8.72
N ALA A 408 10.63 -20.76 9.90
CA ALA A 408 10.28 -21.42 11.15
C ALA A 408 8.87 -20.99 11.60
N VAL A 409 7.91 -21.90 11.43
CA VAL A 409 6.51 -21.71 11.84
C VAL A 409 6.35 -22.11 13.31
N SER A 410 5.81 -21.20 14.13
CA SER A 410 5.50 -21.47 15.53
C SER A 410 4.20 -22.26 15.64
N GLU A 411 4.19 -23.37 16.38
CA GLU A 411 3.00 -24.20 16.60
C GLU A 411 1.87 -23.46 17.33
N ARG A 412 2.23 -22.57 18.26
CA ARG A 412 1.26 -21.78 19.04
C ARG A 412 0.55 -20.72 18.20
N LEU A 413 1.29 -20.07 17.31
CA LEU A 413 0.77 -18.99 16.45
C LEU A 413 0.22 -19.51 15.13
N ARG A 414 0.64 -20.71 14.69
CA ARG A 414 0.36 -21.27 13.36
C ARG A 414 0.78 -20.32 12.22
N ALA A 415 1.84 -19.56 12.48
CA ALA A 415 2.38 -18.52 11.61
C ALA A 415 3.91 -18.40 11.79
N PRO A 416 4.65 -17.90 10.78
CA PRO A 416 6.09 -17.69 10.85
C PRO A 416 6.44 -16.48 11.73
N ALA A 417 6.57 -16.72 13.04
CA ALA A 417 6.78 -15.69 14.06
C ALA A 417 8.09 -14.90 13.85
N ASN A 418 9.14 -15.56 13.38
CA ASN A 418 10.43 -14.95 13.11
C ASN A 418 10.36 -13.93 11.96
N ALA A 419 9.62 -14.26 10.90
CA ALA A 419 9.40 -13.36 9.77
C ALA A 419 8.54 -12.13 10.17
N ILE A 420 7.55 -12.33 11.05
CA ILE A 420 6.77 -11.24 11.64
C ILE A 420 7.67 -10.32 12.46
N LEU A 421 8.54 -10.88 13.33
CA LEU A 421 9.49 -10.11 14.12
C LEU A 421 10.44 -9.31 13.23
N ALA A 422 11.01 -9.94 12.19
CA ALA A 422 11.91 -9.27 11.26
C ALA A 422 11.23 -8.10 10.53
N ALA A 423 9.97 -8.26 10.10
CA ALA A 423 9.21 -7.19 9.47
C ALA A 423 8.98 -6.01 10.42
N ILE A 424 8.63 -6.28 11.68
CA ILE A 424 8.42 -5.24 12.71
C ILE A 424 9.74 -4.51 13.04
N VAL A 425 10.84 -5.26 13.18
CA VAL A 425 12.17 -4.67 13.43
C VAL A 425 12.60 -3.82 12.24
N ALA A 426 12.40 -4.28 11.01
CA ALA A 426 12.69 -3.50 9.81
C ALA A 426 11.85 -2.21 9.76
N ALA A 427 10.55 -2.28 10.06
CA ALA A 427 9.69 -1.10 10.18
C ALA A 427 10.17 -0.14 11.28
N GLY A 428 10.65 -0.66 12.41
CA GLY A 428 11.26 0.13 13.49
C GLY A 428 12.55 0.84 13.07
N VAL A 429 13.39 0.18 12.26
CA VAL A 429 14.58 0.81 11.67
C VAL A 429 14.17 1.94 10.72
N PHE A 430 13.18 1.73 9.86
CA PHE A 430 12.67 2.81 9.00
C PHE A 430 12.08 3.97 9.81
N ALA A 431 11.36 3.68 10.89
CA ALA A 431 10.86 4.70 11.81
C ALA A 431 12.00 5.48 12.47
N LEU A 432 13.11 4.84 12.85
CA LEU A 432 14.31 5.52 13.33
C LEU A 432 14.90 6.47 12.27
N LEU A 433 15.03 6.00 11.02
CA LEU A 433 15.58 6.79 9.90
C LEU A 433 14.67 7.97 9.49
N GLN A 434 13.37 7.89 9.77
CA GLN A 434 12.42 9.00 9.56
C GLN A 434 12.46 10.03 10.70
N ASN A 435 12.61 9.58 11.96
CA ASN A 435 12.57 10.47 13.11
C ASN A 435 13.88 11.22 13.35
N PHE A 436 15.02 10.58 13.02
CA PHE A 436 16.35 11.12 13.27
C PHE A 436 17.18 11.23 11.98
N PRO A 437 18.02 12.26 11.82
CA PRO A 437 18.89 12.43 10.66
C PRO A 437 20.13 11.50 10.68
N ILE A 438 19.91 10.21 10.97
CA ILE A 438 20.95 9.20 11.16
C ILE A 438 21.74 8.97 9.86
N LEU A 439 21.06 9.00 8.70
CA LEU A 439 21.72 8.83 7.40
C LEU A 439 22.78 9.90 7.16
N ARG A 440 22.48 11.15 7.52
CA ARG A 440 23.45 12.25 7.46
C ARG A 440 24.60 12.07 8.45
N ALA A 441 24.31 11.59 9.66
CA ALA A 441 25.32 11.34 10.69
C ALA A 441 26.31 10.20 10.35
N ILE A 442 25.86 9.19 9.59
CA ILE A 442 26.70 8.03 9.19
C ILE A 442 27.45 8.31 7.87
N GLY A 443 27.36 9.51 7.31
CA GLY A 443 28.00 9.86 6.03
C GLY A 443 27.28 9.31 4.79
N LEU A 444 26.08 8.73 4.97
CA LEU A 444 25.15 8.33 3.92
C LEU A 444 24.11 9.43 3.66
N GLY A 445 24.45 10.70 3.93
CA GLY A 445 23.55 11.84 3.79
C GLY A 445 23.02 12.02 2.37
N PHE A 446 23.73 11.49 1.37
CA PHE A 446 23.28 11.44 -0.01
C PHE A 446 22.01 10.58 -0.20
N LEU A 447 21.65 9.68 0.73
CA LEU A 447 20.44 8.86 0.63
C LEU A 447 19.18 9.53 1.19
N ALA A 448 19.33 10.67 1.85
CA ALA A 448 18.23 11.40 2.46
C ALA A 448 18.01 12.75 1.76
N PRO A 449 16.76 13.26 1.70
CA PRO A 449 16.46 14.64 1.34
C PRO A 449 17.27 15.66 2.18
N ALA A 450 17.28 16.94 1.77
CA ALA A 450 18.10 18.01 2.37
C ALA A 450 18.03 18.12 3.91
N ASP A 451 16.90 17.72 4.51
CA ASP A 451 16.68 17.71 5.97
C ASP A 451 17.33 16.52 6.70
N GLY A 452 17.94 15.57 5.98
CA GLY A 452 18.63 14.39 6.52
C GLY A 452 17.71 13.27 7.03
N LYS A 453 16.38 13.47 7.00
CA LYS A 453 15.33 12.51 7.42
C LYS A 453 14.65 11.90 6.19
N LEU A 454 14.23 10.62 6.25
CA LEU A 454 13.38 10.05 5.19
C LEU A 454 12.04 10.81 5.12
N ASN A 455 11.74 11.44 3.98
CA ASN A 455 10.47 12.12 3.79
C ASN A 455 9.37 11.13 3.36
N LEU A 456 8.14 11.35 3.83
CA LEU A 456 6.94 10.61 3.47
C LEU A 456 6.72 10.58 1.95
N VAL A 457 6.94 11.71 1.26
CA VAL A 457 6.77 11.83 -0.20
C VAL A 457 7.80 10.97 -0.96
N ALA A 458 9.06 10.97 -0.51
CA ALA A 458 10.11 10.15 -1.10
C ALA A 458 9.84 8.65 -0.88
N THR A 459 9.27 8.29 0.27
CA THR A 459 8.88 6.91 0.62
C THR A 459 7.71 6.41 -0.25
N LEU A 460 6.73 7.26 -0.53
CA LEU A 460 5.62 6.98 -1.44
C LEU A 460 6.11 6.76 -2.89
N TRP A 461 6.94 7.67 -3.40
CA TRP A 461 7.53 7.57 -4.73
C TRP A 461 8.40 6.33 -4.91
N PHE A 462 9.23 6.05 -3.90
CA PHE A 462 10.00 4.82 -3.80
C PHE A 462 9.08 3.59 -3.93
N SER A 463 7.98 3.53 -3.19
CA SER A 463 7.04 2.41 -3.22
C SER A 463 6.37 2.23 -4.59
N ILE A 464 5.99 3.33 -5.27
CA ILE A 464 5.41 3.27 -6.63
C ILE A 464 6.43 2.66 -7.60
N LEU A 465 7.65 3.18 -7.64
CA LEU A 465 8.68 2.70 -8.57
C LEU A 465 9.15 1.27 -8.24
N ALA A 466 9.30 0.95 -6.95
CA ALA A 466 9.68 -0.37 -6.47
C ALA A 466 8.62 -1.44 -6.77
N ALA A 467 7.34 -1.08 -6.71
CA ALA A 467 6.24 -1.99 -7.04
C ALA A 467 6.08 -2.24 -8.55
N GLY A 468 6.83 -1.54 -9.42
CA GLY A 468 6.66 -1.64 -10.88
C GLY A 468 6.73 -3.07 -11.43
N LEU A 469 7.67 -3.88 -10.93
CA LEU A 469 7.75 -5.29 -11.32
C LEU A 469 6.49 -6.06 -10.90
N THR A 470 5.95 -5.81 -9.72
CA THR A 470 4.74 -6.48 -9.21
C THR A 470 3.49 -6.17 -10.03
N TRP A 471 3.44 -5.00 -10.68
CA TRP A 471 2.33 -4.68 -11.57
C TRP A 471 2.53 -5.23 -12.99
N ILE A 472 3.77 -5.29 -13.49
CA ILE A 472 4.07 -5.74 -14.86
C ILE A 472 4.06 -7.28 -14.97
N MET A 473 4.66 -7.98 -14.00
CA MET A 473 4.89 -9.43 -14.08
C MET A 473 3.61 -10.27 -14.14
N PRO A 474 2.50 -9.94 -13.46
CA PRO A 474 1.24 -10.68 -13.64
C PRO A 474 0.76 -10.68 -15.10
N GLY A 475 0.97 -9.59 -15.84
CA GLY A 475 0.66 -9.52 -17.27
C GLY A 475 1.55 -10.44 -18.12
N VAL A 476 2.86 -10.46 -17.81
CA VAL A 476 3.82 -11.38 -18.44
C VAL A 476 3.49 -12.84 -18.13
N ASN A 477 3.15 -13.14 -16.88
CA ASN A 477 2.76 -14.47 -16.44
C ASN A 477 1.52 -14.96 -17.16
N ALA A 478 0.48 -14.13 -17.28
CA ALA A 478 -0.75 -14.47 -18.00
C ALA A 478 -0.52 -14.72 -19.50
N LEU A 479 0.44 -14.01 -20.11
CA LEU A 479 0.84 -14.22 -21.50
C LEU A 479 1.60 -15.55 -21.69
N LEU A 480 2.54 -15.83 -20.79
CA LEU A 480 3.46 -16.97 -20.93
C LEU A 480 2.88 -18.30 -20.44
N VAL A 481 1.94 -18.29 -19.48
CA VAL A 481 1.43 -19.51 -18.82
C VAL A 481 0.93 -20.56 -19.81
N ARG A 482 0.34 -20.13 -20.94
CA ARG A 482 -0.15 -21.05 -21.98
C ARG A 482 0.96 -21.82 -22.69
N PHE A 483 2.14 -21.23 -22.80
CA PHE A 483 3.29 -21.80 -23.51
C PHE A 483 4.18 -22.61 -22.57
N THR A 484 4.36 -22.13 -21.34
CA THR A 484 5.32 -22.74 -20.39
C THR A 484 4.67 -23.76 -19.46
N ARG A 485 3.40 -23.57 -19.11
CA ARG A 485 2.60 -24.43 -18.22
C ARG A 485 1.21 -24.70 -18.82
N PRO A 486 1.12 -25.34 -20.00
CA PRO A 486 -0.16 -25.64 -20.64
C PRO A 486 -1.04 -26.58 -19.79
N ASP A 487 -0.44 -27.35 -18.90
CA ASP A 487 -1.09 -28.16 -17.89
C ASP A 487 -1.91 -27.29 -16.93
N LEU A 488 -1.32 -26.24 -16.36
CA LEU A 488 -2.00 -25.34 -15.43
C LEU A 488 -3.00 -24.42 -16.15
N ALA A 489 -2.65 -23.96 -17.36
CA ALA A 489 -3.48 -23.01 -18.11
C ALA A 489 -4.84 -23.59 -18.53
N ARG A 490 -4.94 -24.91 -18.74
CA ARG A 490 -6.20 -25.59 -19.14
C ARG A 490 -7.25 -25.60 -18.04
N ASP A 491 -6.81 -25.78 -16.80
CA ASP A 491 -7.70 -25.88 -15.64
C ASP A 491 -7.99 -24.50 -15.00
N ALA A 492 -7.26 -23.47 -15.44
CA ALA A 492 -7.46 -22.11 -14.96
C ALA A 492 -8.82 -21.55 -15.39
N PRO A 493 -9.56 -20.84 -14.50
CA PRO A 493 -10.69 -20.04 -14.95
C PRO A 493 -10.19 -19.01 -15.98
N PHE A 494 -10.98 -18.72 -17.00
CA PHE A 494 -10.58 -17.80 -18.08
C PHE A 494 -9.29 -18.21 -18.83
N GLY A 495 -8.86 -19.48 -18.73
CA GLY A 495 -7.66 -20.00 -19.38
C GLY A 495 -7.46 -19.58 -20.86
N PRO A 496 -8.50 -19.67 -21.72
CA PRO A 496 -8.40 -19.24 -23.11
C PRO A 496 -8.15 -17.74 -23.31
N SER A 497 -8.66 -16.90 -22.41
CA SER A 497 -8.53 -15.44 -22.50
C SER A 497 -7.35 -14.87 -21.71
N LEU A 498 -6.63 -15.69 -20.92
CA LEU A 498 -5.48 -15.24 -20.12
C LEU A 498 -4.41 -14.47 -20.92
N PRO A 499 -3.99 -14.91 -22.13
CA PRO A 499 -3.01 -14.14 -22.91
C PRO A 499 -3.53 -12.76 -23.32
N ILE A 500 -4.82 -12.65 -23.66
CA ILE A 500 -5.44 -11.37 -24.05
C ILE A 500 -5.53 -10.44 -22.84
N LEU A 501 -5.99 -10.97 -21.70
CA LEU A 501 -6.02 -10.23 -20.43
C LEU A 501 -4.62 -9.74 -20.05
N GLY A 502 -3.60 -10.59 -20.21
CA GLY A 502 -2.20 -10.26 -19.98
C GLY A 502 -1.70 -9.12 -20.87
N VAL A 503 -1.95 -9.17 -22.18
CA VAL A 503 -1.55 -8.11 -23.12
C VAL A 503 -2.25 -6.79 -22.80
N LEU A 504 -3.55 -6.80 -22.54
CA LEU A 504 -4.30 -5.59 -22.19
C LEU A 504 -3.77 -4.96 -20.90
N TRP A 505 -3.47 -5.79 -19.89
CA TRP A 505 -2.89 -5.32 -18.63
C TRP A 505 -1.45 -4.79 -18.81
N LEU A 506 -0.64 -5.42 -19.66
CA LEU A 506 0.70 -4.94 -20.00
C LEU A 506 0.67 -3.58 -20.69
N ILE A 507 -0.26 -3.35 -21.61
CA ILE A 507 -0.42 -2.05 -22.26
C ILE A 507 -0.71 -0.98 -21.21
N VAL A 508 -1.67 -1.22 -20.31
CA VAL A 508 -2.01 -0.28 -19.24
C VAL A 508 -0.81 0.00 -18.34
N THR A 509 -0.14 -1.04 -17.85
CA THR A 509 0.97 -0.89 -16.90
C THR A 509 2.21 -0.25 -17.53
N VAL A 510 2.60 -0.65 -18.73
CA VAL A 510 3.77 -0.06 -19.42
C VAL A 510 3.52 1.41 -19.73
N VAL A 511 2.33 1.78 -20.22
CA VAL A 511 1.99 3.18 -20.48
C VAL A 511 2.00 3.99 -19.19
N LEU A 512 1.40 3.49 -18.12
CA LEU A 512 1.38 4.16 -16.82
C LEU A 512 2.80 4.36 -16.26
N TYR A 513 3.62 3.31 -16.20
CA TYR A 513 4.98 3.42 -15.66
C TYR A 513 5.91 4.26 -16.54
N TRP A 514 5.66 4.27 -17.86
CA TRP A 514 6.37 5.17 -18.78
C TRP A 514 6.06 6.63 -18.48
N TYR A 515 4.78 7.02 -18.45
CA TYR A 515 4.38 8.43 -18.30
C TYR A 515 4.40 8.92 -16.85
N ALA A 516 4.12 8.07 -15.86
CA ALA A 516 4.10 8.44 -14.45
C ALA A 516 5.50 8.34 -13.79
N GLY A 517 6.36 7.43 -14.27
CA GLY A 517 7.67 7.16 -13.67
C GLY A 517 8.82 7.66 -14.53
N LEU A 518 9.06 6.97 -15.65
CA LEU A 518 10.28 7.17 -16.46
C LEU A 518 10.34 8.56 -17.13
N ASN A 519 9.24 9.01 -17.72
CA ASN A 519 9.18 10.26 -18.48
C ASN A 519 9.46 11.50 -17.60
N PRO A 520 8.84 11.67 -16.41
CA PRO A 520 9.19 12.75 -15.50
C PRO A 520 10.66 12.69 -15.04
N ILE A 521 11.19 11.50 -14.72
CA ILE A 521 12.59 11.35 -14.33
C ILE A 521 13.51 11.83 -15.46
N ILE A 522 13.28 11.39 -16.70
CA ILE A 522 14.10 11.78 -17.86
C ILE A 522 13.99 13.28 -18.16
N ASN A 523 12.80 13.87 -18.02
CA ASN A 523 12.55 15.27 -18.39
C ASN A 523 12.96 16.29 -17.32
N PHE A 524 12.95 15.91 -16.04
CA PHE A 524 13.32 16.82 -14.94
C PHE A 524 14.78 16.64 -14.47
N VAL A 525 15.41 15.49 -14.69
CA VAL A 525 16.84 15.30 -14.41
C VAL A 525 17.66 16.24 -15.30
N GLY A 526 18.34 17.21 -14.67
CA GLY A 526 19.27 18.13 -15.35
C GLY A 526 18.67 19.42 -15.91
N ARG A 527 17.43 19.78 -15.57
CA ARG A 527 16.81 21.06 -16.00
C ARG A 527 16.85 22.20 -14.98
N ALA A 528 17.01 21.90 -13.69
CA ALA A 528 17.11 22.94 -12.67
C ALA A 528 18.56 23.47 -12.62
N GLU A 529 18.76 24.76 -12.92
CA GLU A 529 20.09 25.40 -12.90
C GLU A 529 20.75 25.40 -11.51
N THR A 530 19.97 25.16 -10.45
CA THR A 530 20.40 25.20 -9.04
C THR A 530 20.37 23.85 -8.32
N GLU A 531 19.82 22.78 -8.92
CA GLU A 531 19.69 21.46 -8.29
C GLU A 531 20.52 20.42 -9.06
N SER A 532 21.45 19.74 -8.37
CA SER A 532 22.25 18.71 -9.03
C SER A 532 21.37 17.51 -9.41
N GLN A 533 21.75 16.77 -10.46
CA GLN A 533 21.03 15.55 -10.87
C GLN A 533 20.94 14.53 -9.72
N LEU A 534 21.96 14.48 -8.86
CA LEU A 534 21.99 13.61 -7.69
C LEU A 534 20.96 14.06 -6.65
N ASP A 535 20.85 15.37 -6.37
CA ASP A 535 19.88 15.91 -5.40
C ASP A 535 18.44 15.62 -5.82
N TYR A 536 18.13 15.77 -7.11
CA TYR A 536 16.81 15.41 -7.65
C TYR A 536 16.51 13.90 -7.48
N LEU A 537 17.45 13.02 -7.83
CA LEU A 537 17.27 11.56 -7.71
C LEU A 537 17.16 11.11 -6.24
N ASN A 538 17.85 11.80 -5.33
CA ASN A 538 17.80 11.54 -3.90
C ASN A 538 16.50 12.05 -3.28
N ARG A 539 16.04 13.26 -3.64
CA ARG A 539 14.75 13.83 -3.20
C ARG A 539 13.57 12.97 -3.66
N THR A 540 13.64 12.43 -4.87
CA THR A 540 12.57 11.59 -5.45
C THR A 540 12.63 10.13 -5.00
N GLY A 541 13.64 9.72 -4.24
CA GLY A 541 13.80 8.35 -3.75
C GLY A 541 14.27 7.34 -4.81
N VAL A 542 14.56 7.78 -6.03
CA VAL A 542 15.00 6.93 -7.15
C VAL A 542 16.34 6.25 -6.84
N THR A 543 17.28 6.98 -6.23
CA THR A 543 18.58 6.41 -5.80
C THR A 543 18.38 5.25 -4.82
N PHE A 544 17.45 5.40 -3.88
CA PHE A 544 17.13 4.36 -2.91
C PHE A 544 16.48 3.14 -3.58
N THR A 545 15.60 3.35 -4.56
CA THR A 545 15.06 2.29 -5.43
C THR A 545 16.18 1.52 -6.13
N LEU A 546 17.07 2.22 -6.83
CA LEU A 546 18.17 1.58 -7.55
C LEU A 546 19.09 0.76 -6.63
N LEU A 547 19.36 1.25 -5.42
CA LEU A 547 20.16 0.53 -4.44
C LEU A 547 19.47 -0.73 -3.91
N ILE A 548 18.16 -0.68 -3.69
CA ILE A 548 17.39 -1.87 -3.26
C ILE A 548 17.31 -2.90 -4.38
N PHE A 549 17.15 -2.48 -5.63
CA PHE A 549 17.27 -3.36 -6.79
C PHE A 549 18.66 -3.99 -6.85
N ALA A 550 19.73 -3.20 -6.76
CA ALA A 550 21.10 -3.68 -6.77
C ALA A 550 21.38 -4.68 -5.63
N ALA A 551 20.92 -4.38 -4.41
CA ALA A 551 21.03 -5.27 -3.26
C ALA A 551 20.29 -6.60 -3.50
N GLY A 552 19.08 -6.54 -4.06
CA GLY A 552 18.30 -7.74 -4.43
C GLY A 552 19.03 -8.61 -5.44
N ILE A 553 19.66 -8.00 -6.46
CA ILE A 553 20.47 -8.71 -7.47
C ILE A 553 21.68 -9.38 -6.82
N VAL A 554 22.44 -8.65 -6.00
CA VAL A 554 23.64 -9.16 -5.32
C VAL A 554 23.28 -10.35 -4.42
N ILE A 555 22.22 -10.24 -3.62
CA ILE A 555 21.78 -11.32 -2.73
C ILE A 555 21.39 -12.56 -3.54
N TYR A 556 20.66 -12.40 -4.64
CA TYR A 556 20.29 -13.51 -5.50
C TYR A 556 21.51 -14.22 -6.08
N VAL A 557 22.49 -13.47 -6.60
CA VAL A 557 23.72 -14.03 -7.17
C VAL A 557 24.52 -14.77 -6.10
N LEU A 558 24.68 -14.20 -4.91
CA LEU A 558 25.38 -14.85 -3.80
C LEU A 558 24.71 -16.17 -3.40
N GLN A 559 23.37 -16.20 -3.34
CA GLN A 559 22.63 -17.41 -2.99
C GLN A 559 22.63 -18.44 -4.10
N LEU A 560 22.59 -18.02 -5.36
CA LEU A 560 22.76 -18.92 -6.50
C LEU A 560 24.12 -19.60 -6.47
N VAL A 561 25.20 -18.87 -6.18
CA VAL A 561 26.56 -19.41 -6.04
C VAL A 561 26.63 -20.39 -4.86
N ARG A 562 26.08 -20.02 -3.71
CA ARG A 562 26.05 -20.88 -2.51
C ARG A 562 25.25 -22.17 -2.74
N ASN A 563 24.09 -22.09 -3.38
CA ASN A 563 23.23 -23.25 -3.64
C ASN A 563 23.86 -24.19 -4.67
N ARG A 564 24.53 -23.65 -5.70
CA ARG A 564 25.36 -24.44 -6.63
C ARG A 564 26.52 -25.12 -5.93
N ALA A 565 27.23 -24.42 -5.05
CA ALA A 565 28.32 -24.99 -4.26
C ALA A 565 27.85 -26.12 -3.32
N ARG A 566 26.58 -26.09 -2.89
CA ARG A 566 25.94 -27.14 -2.08
C ARG A 566 25.36 -28.29 -2.91
N GLY A 567 25.47 -28.26 -4.24
CA GLY A 567 24.97 -29.31 -5.13
C GLY A 567 23.44 -29.38 -5.24
N ILE A 568 22.72 -28.30 -4.91
CA ILE A 568 21.26 -28.25 -4.96
C ILE A 568 20.83 -27.95 -6.39
N ASP A 569 20.02 -28.83 -7.00
CA ASP A 569 19.43 -28.57 -8.31
C ASP A 569 18.29 -27.55 -8.21
N THR A 570 18.66 -26.28 -8.33
CA THR A 570 17.72 -25.17 -8.34
C THR A 570 16.75 -25.25 -9.53
N ALA A 571 17.15 -25.84 -10.67
CA ALA A 571 16.29 -25.93 -11.85
C ALA A 571 15.13 -26.92 -11.64
N LEU A 572 15.38 -28.02 -10.93
CA LEU A 572 14.33 -28.94 -10.50
C LEU A 572 13.40 -28.30 -9.43
N MET A 573 13.95 -27.49 -8.52
CA MET A 573 13.17 -26.81 -7.46
C MET A 573 12.12 -25.86 -8.05
N TYR A 574 12.53 -25.05 -9.04
CA TYR A 574 11.67 -24.11 -9.74
C TYR A 574 10.72 -24.76 -10.76
N ARG A 575 10.81 -26.08 -10.98
CA ARG A 575 9.83 -26.83 -11.77
C ARG A 575 8.69 -27.40 -10.92
N GLN A 576 8.86 -27.51 -9.61
CA GLN A 576 7.84 -28.03 -8.71
C GLN A 576 7.15 -26.89 -7.96
N LEU A 577 5.85 -27.04 -7.69
CA LEU A 577 5.15 -26.11 -6.80
C LEU A 577 5.68 -26.28 -5.37
N PRO A 578 5.83 -25.19 -4.60
CA PRO A 578 6.19 -25.27 -3.20
C PRO A 578 5.23 -26.19 -2.43
N PRO A 579 5.71 -26.87 -1.37
CA PRO A 579 4.89 -27.76 -0.57
C PRO A 579 3.77 -27.02 0.18
N ASP A 580 2.65 -27.73 0.38
CA ASP A 580 1.42 -27.24 1.03
C ASP A 580 1.56 -26.99 2.53
#